data_AF-A0A9D8LU65-F1
#
_entry.id   AF-A0A9D8LU65-F1
#
_cell.length_a   1.000
_cell.length_b   1.000
_cell.length_c   1.000
_cell.angle_alpha   90.00
_cell.angle_beta   90.00
_cell.angle_gamma   90.00
#
_symmetry.space_group_name_H-M   'P 1'
#
loop_
_entity.id
_entity.type
_entity.pdbx_description
1 polymer ?
#
loop_
_entity_poly.entity_id
_entity_poly.type
_entity_poly.pdbx_seq_one_letter_code
_entity_poly.pdbx_strand_id
1 'polypeptide(L)' 'MNLTVRMQQYVEMVAEVVIDVDCADEEEAIARAIQQAKDKARDAAASVEWGPGDDAYSVEVYAVENEAGQQVWER' A
#
# COMPACT_ATOMS: atom_id res chain seq x y z
N MET A 1 -8.81 -7.83 -9.37
CA MET A 1 -8.71 -8.40 -8.01
C MET A 1 -8.38 -7.25 -7.10
N ASN A 2 -9.17 -7.02 -6.05
CA ASN A 2 -8.97 -5.87 -5.17
C ASN A 2 -8.03 -6.26 -4.03
N LEU A 3 -6.94 -5.52 -3.88
CA LEU A 3 -5.93 -5.73 -2.85
C LEU A 3 -5.83 -4.46 -1.98
N THR A 4 -5.88 -4.63 -0.67
CA THR A 4 -5.65 -3.57 0.31
C THR A 4 -4.19 -3.64 0.73
N VAL A 5 -3.43 -2.60 0.45
CA VAL A 5 -2.02 -2.50 0.79
C VAL A 5 -1.89 -1.61 2.01
N ARG A 6 -1.37 -2.15 3.11
CA ARG A 6 -1.08 -1.41 4.33
C ARG A 6 0.36 -0.97 4.36
N MET A 7 0.54 0.32 4.56
CA MET A 7 1.84 0.98 4.54
C MET A 7 2.04 1.76 5.82
N GLN A 8 3.27 1.80 6.30
CA GLN A 8 3.69 2.62 7.42
C GLN A 8 4.72 3.64 6.95
N GLN A 9 4.60 4.87 7.44
CA GLN A 9 5.55 5.94 7.20
C GLN A 9 5.88 6.57 8.56
N TYR A 10 7.14 6.43 8.99
CA TYR A 10 7.55 6.63 10.39
C TYR A 10 6.76 5.74 11.36
N VAL A 11 7.32 5.43 12.52
CA VAL A 11 6.81 4.42 13.49
C VAL A 11 5.39 4.73 14.02
N GLU A 12 4.78 5.85 13.62
CA GLU A 12 3.52 6.38 14.16
C GLU A 12 2.43 6.69 13.11
N MET A 13 2.66 6.53 11.80
CA MET A 13 1.61 6.75 10.78
C MET A 13 1.40 5.54 9.87
N VAL A 14 0.15 5.06 9.84
CA VAL A 14 -0.31 3.96 9.00
C VAL A 14 -1.26 4.50 7.93
N ALA A 15 -1.03 4.13 6.68
CA ALA A 15 -1.89 4.43 5.54
C ALA A 15 -2.40 3.11 4.93
N GLU A 16 -3.71 3.06 4.67
CA GLU A 16 -4.35 1.95 3.96
C GLU A 16 -4.69 2.41 2.55
N VAL A 17 -4.16 1.71 1.55
CA VAL A 17 -4.40 2.04 0.14
C VAL A 17 -5.01 0.85 -0.57
N VAL A 18 -6.22 1.04 -1.08
CA VAL A 18 -6.88 0.04 -1.92
C VAL A 18 -6.37 0.19 -3.36
N ILE A 19 -5.78 -0.89 -3.87
CA ILE A 19 -5.30 -1.02 -5.25
C ILE A 19 -6.12 -2.09 -5.95
N ASP A 20 -6.73 -1.72 -7.07
CA ASP A 20 -7.28 -2.71 -7.98
C ASP A 20 -6.17 -3.20 -8.92
N VAL A 21 -5.94 -4.51 -8.93
CA VAL A 21 -4.98 -5.14 -9.84
C VAL A 21 -5.74 -6.13 -10.72
N ASP A 22 -5.77 -5.85 -12.01
CA ASP A 22 -6.22 -6.80 -13.02
C ASP A 22 -5.06 -7.73 -13.39
N CYS A 23 -4.77 -8.70 -12.52
CA CYS A 23 -3.84 -9.79 -12.80
C CYS A 23 -4.41 -11.10 -12.24
N ALA A 24 -4.25 -12.20 -13.00
CA ALA A 24 -4.72 -13.53 -12.62
C ALA A 24 -3.70 -14.30 -11.76
N ASP A 25 -2.45 -13.84 -11.72
CA ASP A 25 -1.38 -14.42 -10.93
C ASP A 25 -1.24 -13.67 -9.59
N GLU A 26 -1.33 -14.39 -8.48
CA GLU A 26 -1.37 -13.79 -7.14
C GLU A 26 -0.04 -13.13 -6.76
N GLU A 27 1.09 -13.75 -7.09
CA GLU A 27 2.42 -13.20 -6.80
C GLU A 27 2.69 -11.93 -7.62
N GLU A 28 2.34 -11.95 -8.91
CA GLU A 28 2.42 -10.76 -9.76
C GLU A 28 1.44 -9.67 -9.30
N ALA A 29 0.24 -10.04 -8.87
CA ALA A 29 -0.76 -9.11 -8.35
C ALA A 29 -0.26 -8.40 -7.08
N ILE A 30 0.35 -9.13 -6.15
CA ILE A 30 0.95 -8.57 -4.93
C ILE A 30 2.11 -7.63 -5.27
N ALA A 31 3.02 -8.05 -6.16
CA ALA A 31 4.16 -7.22 -6.56
C ALA A 31 3.68 -5.91 -7.23
N ARG A 32 2.69 -5.98 -8.13
CA ARG A 32 2.09 -4.81 -8.77
C ARG A 32 1.30 -3.95 -7.80
N ALA A 33 0.60 -4.54 -6.83
CA ALA A 33 -0.12 -3.81 -5.79
C ALA A 33 0.87 -3.01 -4.93
N ILE A 34 1.94 -3.64 -4.43
CA ILE A 34 2.99 -2.97 -3.65
C ILE A 34 3.61 -1.81 -4.42
N GLN A 35 3.92 -2.03 -5.70
CA GLN A 35 4.55 -1.00 -6.52
C GLN A 35 3.60 0.16 -6.83
N GLN A 36 2.33 -0.12 -7.15
CA GLN A 36 1.31 0.91 -7.33
C GLN A 36 1.01 1.65 -6.03
N ALA A 37 1.03 0.98 -4.89
CA ALA A 37 0.77 1.62 -3.61
C ALA A 37 1.92 2.55 -3.21
N LYS A 38 3.18 2.14 -3.47
CA LYS A 38 4.34 3.03 -3.35
C LYS A 38 4.32 4.19 -4.34
N ASP A 39 3.92 3.94 -5.58
CA ASP A 39 3.79 5.00 -6.60
C ASP A 39 2.70 5.99 -6.23
N LYS A 40 1.54 5.50 -5.78
CA LYS A 40 0.47 6.32 -5.20
C LYS A 40 0.96 7.06 -3.96
N ALA A 41 1.70 6.43 -3.05
CA ALA A 41 2.22 7.12 -1.87
C ALA A 41 3.22 8.24 -2.24
N ARG A 42 4.04 8.01 -3.27
CA ARG A 42 4.97 8.98 -3.84
C ARG A 42 4.26 10.13 -4.57
N ASP A 43 3.22 9.83 -5.32
CA ASP A 43 2.37 10.81 -6.02
C ASP A 43 1.44 11.55 -5.02
N ALA A 44 1.08 10.87 -3.93
CA ALA A 44 0.21 11.31 -2.84
C ALA A 44 0.93 12.12 -1.75
N ALA A 45 1.93 12.92 -2.13
CA ALA A 45 2.00 14.27 -1.57
C ALA A 45 0.71 15.08 -1.86
N ALA A 46 -0.20 14.59 -2.74
CA ALA A 46 -1.44 15.26 -3.13
C ALA A 46 -2.79 14.62 -2.71
N SER A 47 -2.89 13.37 -2.20
CA SER A 47 -4.22 12.73 -1.96
C SER A 47 -4.32 11.62 -0.91
N VAL A 48 -3.25 11.27 -0.21
CA VAL A 48 -3.30 10.37 0.94
C VAL A 48 -3.29 11.26 2.17
N GLU A 49 -4.27 11.09 3.06
CA GLU A 49 -4.31 11.82 4.34
C GLU A 49 -3.20 11.28 5.25
N TRP A 50 -2.00 11.82 5.07
CA TRP A 50 -0.89 11.63 5.99
C TRP A 50 -1.10 12.55 7.20
N GLY A 51 -0.89 12.03 8.41
CA GLY A 51 -0.86 12.86 9.63
C GLY A 51 0.31 13.87 9.60
N PRO A 52 0.32 14.87 10.50
CA PRO A 52 1.32 15.94 10.44
C PRO A 52 2.72 15.43 10.82
N GLY A 53 3.61 15.37 9.83
CA GLY A 53 5.04 15.10 9.99
C GLY A 53 5.78 15.33 8.67
N ASP A 54 6.62 16.35 8.65
CA ASP A 54 7.50 16.76 7.54
C ASP A 54 8.34 15.57 6.99
N ASP A 55 8.58 15.57 5.68
CA ASP A 55 9.38 14.65 4.85
C ASP A 55 8.76 13.30 4.43
N ALA A 56 8.06 13.35 3.29
CA ALA A 56 7.37 12.25 2.59
C ALA A 56 8.29 11.34 1.74
N TYR A 57 9.34 10.72 2.31
CA TYR A 57 10.28 9.90 1.53
C TYR A 57 10.47 8.43 1.95
N SER A 58 10.01 8.00 3.12
CA SER A 58 10.18 6.61 3.58
C SER A 58 8.84 5.94 3.92
N VAL A 59 8.21 5.38 2.89
CA VAL A 59 7.00 4.54 2.99
C VAL A 59 7.39 3.07 2.89
N GLU A 60 7.09 2.29 3.92
CA GLU A 60 7.31 0.84 3.95
C GLU A 60 5.99 0.08 3.93
N VAL A 61 5.90 -0.96 3.10
CA VAL A 61 4.73 -1.86 3.08
C VAL A 61 4.96 -2.99 4.06
N TYR A 62 4.00 -3.24 4.94
CA TYR A 62 4.09 -4.31 5.95
C TYR A 62 3.03 -5.40 5.77
N ALA A 63 1.92 -5.11 5.08
CA ALA A 63 0.90 -6.12 4.80
C ALA A 63 0.16 -5.84 3.48
N VAL A 64 -0.28 -6.90 2.82
CA VAL A 64 -1.27 -6.86 1.74
C VAL A 64 -2.39 -7.83 2.07
N GLU A 65 -3.62 -7.35 2.00
CA GLU A 65 -4.85 -8.11 2.22
C GLU A 65 -5.66 -8.20 0.93
N ASN A 66 -6.36 -9.30 0.71
CA ASN A 66 -7.29 -9.42 -0.40
C ASN A 66 -8.67 -8.81 -0.08
N GLU A 67 -9.59 -8.81 -1.05
CA GLU A 67 -10.97 -8.32 -0.87
C GLU A 67 -11.76 -9.03 0.24
N ALA A 68 -11.37 -10.25 0.60
CA ALA A 68 -11.95 -11.01 1.69
C ALA A 68 -11.34 -10.67 3.07
N GLY A 69 -10.40 -9.71 3.12
CA GLY A 69 -9.66 -9.34 4.33
C GLY A 69 -8.64 -10.38 4.77
N GLN A 70 -8.27 -11.32 3.90
CA GLN A 70 -7.22 -12.29 4.18
C GLN A 70 -5.87 -11.71 3.80
N GLN A 71 -4.92 -11.79 4.73
CA GLN A 71 -3.55 -11.34 4.50
C GLN A 71 -2.86 -12.30 3.52
N VAL A 72 -2.53 -11.80 2.33
CA VAL A 72 -1.86 -12.57 1.27
C VAL A 72 -0.35 -12.32 1.26
N TRP A 73 0.11 -11.29 1.96
CA TRP A 73 1.53 -10.96 2.08
C TRP A 73 1.83 -10.17 3.36
N GLU A 74 2.99 -10.43 3.97
CA GLU A 74 3.51 -9.74 5.14
C GLU A 74 5.04 -9.61 5.08
N ARG A 75 5.61 -8.63 5.80
CA ARG A 75 7.05 -8.39 5.88
C ARG A 75 7.57 -8.32 7.30
#